data_AF-A0A2E9GM76-F1
#
_entry.id   AF-A0A2E9GM76-F1
#
_cell.length_a   1.000
_cell.length_b   1.000
_cell.length_c   1.000
_cell.angle_alpha   90.00
_cell.angle_beta   90.00
_cell.angle_gamma   90.00
#
_symmetry.space_group_name_H-M   'P 1'
#
loop_
_entity.id
_entity.type
_entity.pdbx_description
1 polymer ?
#
loop_
_entity_poly.entity_id
_entity_poly.type
_entity_poly.pdbx_seq_one_letter_code
_entity_poly.pdbx_strand_id
1 'polypeptide(L)'
;MLNRTPTEAQLRWFGLVITAFFGIVGGMVLWQAESLRAAGVVWGVGAGLAALYCSAPPLRRGIYLAWMAAFSPIAWAISSLALVAVYYGVIAPVALSMRLVGRDRLARSYDASSDSYWVARRQSEDNADYFRQS
;
A
#
# COMPACT_ATOMS: atom_id res chain seq x y z
N MET A 1 6.28 -11.69 -3.36
CA MET A 1 7.34 -12.71 -3.18
C MET A 1 8.22 -12.25 -2.02
N LEU A 2 8.14 -12.91 -0.86
CA LEU A 2 8.97 -12.54 0.30
C LEU A 2 10.42 -13.01 0.05
N ASN A 3 11.37 -12.08 -0.05
CA ASN A 3 12.78 -12.42 -0.23
C ASN A 3 13.30 -13.10 1.04
N ARG A 4 13.55 -14.41 0.98
CA ARG A 4 13.89 -15.23 2.17
C ARG A 4 15.32 -15.01 2.67
N THR A 5 16.16 -14.28 1.94
CA THR A 5 17.56 -13.97 2.27
C THR A 5 17.73 -12.46 2.53
N PRO A 6 17.39 -11.98 3.74
CA PRO A 6 17.66 -10.60 4.09
C PRO A 6 19.18 -10.35 4.06
N THR A 7 19.59 -9.27 3.38
CA THR A 7 20.99 -8.86 3.30
C THR A 7 21.43 -8.33 4.67
N GLU A 8 22.69 -8.54 5.08
CA GLU A 8 23.17 -8.11 6.41
C GLU A 8 22.94 -6.61 6.68
N ALA A 9 22.97 -5.78 5.65
CA ALA A 9 22.64 -4.35 5.71
C ALA A 9 21.18 -4.11 6.15
N GLN A 10 20.21 -4.88 5.65
CA GLN A 10 18.80 -4.76 6.03
C GLN A 10 18.58 -5.16 7.49
N LEU A 11 19.34 -6.15 7.97
CA LEU A 11 19.28 -6.61 9.36
C LEU A 11 19.82 -5.56 10.33
N ARG A 12 20.91 -4.86 9.97
CA ARG A 12 21.47 -3.75 10.76
C ARG A 12 20.55 -2.54 10.80
N TRP A 13 19.99 -2.16 9.66
CA TRP A 13 19.01 -1.07 9.59
C TRP A 13 17.79 -1.41 10.46
N PHE A 14 17.26 -2.63 10.35
CA PHE A 14 16.11 -3.04 11.15
C PHE A 14 16.33 -2.92 12.66
N GLY A 15 17.53 -3.25 13.16
CA GLY A 15 17.89 -3.04 14.56
C GLY A 15 17.76 -1.57 14.98
N LEU A 16 18.25 -0.65 14.14
CA LEU A 16 18.16 0.79 14.37
C LEU A 16 16.71 1.29 14.34
N VAL A 17 15.89 0.79 13.40
CA VAL A 17 14.46 1.09 13.32
C VAL A 17 13.72 0.62 14.57
N ILE A 18 13.99 -0.60 15.04
CA ILE A 18 13.38 -1.13 16.27
C ILE A 18 13.75 -0.26 17.47
N THR A 19 15.02 0.07 17.65
CA THR A 19 15.46 0.91 18.77
C THR A 19 14.82 2.30 18.72
N ALA A 20 14.77 2.92 17.54
CA ALA A 20 14.10 4.21 17.36
C ALA A 20 12.59 4.11 17.64
N PHE A 21 11.92 3.07 17.14
CA PHE A 21 10.48 2.86 17.34
C PHE A 21 10.14 2.69 18.82
N PHE A 22 10.83 1.80 19.54
CA PHE A 22 10.59 1.60 20.97
C PHE A 22 11.00 2.83 21.80
N GLY A 23 12.04 3.58 21.38
CA GLY A 23 12.41 4.85 22.01
C GLY A 23 11.32 5.92 21.89
N ILE A 24 10.74 6.07 20.70
CA ILE A 24 9.64 7.02 20.44
C ILE A 24 8.38 6.61 21.21
N VAL A 25 7.98 5.34 21.10
CA VAL A 25 6.79 4.82 21.81
C VAL A 25 6.96 4.95 23.32
N GLY A 26 8.15 4.63 23.84
CA GLY A 26 8.47 4.80 25.25
C GLY A 26 8.45 6.26 25.71
N GLY A 27 8.94 7.20 24.89
CA GLY A 27 8.84 8.64 25.15
C GLY A 27 7.40 9.15 25.13
N MET A 28 6.58 8.63 24.21
CA MET A 28 5.16 9.01 24.11
C MET A 28 4.35 8.49 25.31
N VAL A 29 4.67 7.28 25.81
CA VAL A 29 4.06 6.73 27.04
C VAL A 29 4.46 7.54 28.28
N LEU A 30 5.70 8.03 28.37
CA LEU A 30 6.13 8.95 29.43
C LEU A 30 5.28 10.23 29.44
N TRP A 31 4.99 10.78 28.27
CA TRP A 31 4.16 11.98 28.13
C TRP A 31 2.67 11.73 28.41
N GLN A 32 2.13 10.55 28.10
CA GLN A 32 0.70 10.29 28.27
C GLN A 32 0.31 9.72 29.64
N ALA A 33 1.18 8.94 30.28
CA ALA A 33 0.80 8.18 31.46
C ALA A 33 1.29 8.79 32.79
N GLU A 34 2.19 9.79 32.76
CA GLU A 34 2.90 10.37 33.92
C GLU A 34 3.44 9.34 34.94
N SER A 35 3.56 8.09 34.51
CA SER A 35 3.87 6.93 35.33
C SER A 35 5.24 6.42 34.94
N LEU A 36 6.25 6.77 35.75
CA LEU A 36 7.62 6.31 35.57
C LEU A 36 7.73 4.78 35.57
N ARG A 37 6.82 4.07 36.26
CA ARG A 37 6.80 2.60 36.28
C ARG A 37 6.31 2.02 34.97
N ALA A 38 5.23 2.53 34.39
CA ALA A 38 4.72 2.06 33.10
C ALA A 38 5.73 2.36 31.98
N ALA A 39 6.31 3.56 31.99
CA ALA A 39 7.40 3.92 31.10
C ALA A 39 8.64 3.03 31.27
N GLY A 40 9.09 2.81 32.51
CA GLY A 40 10.25 1.98 32.81
C GLY A 40 10.09 0.52 32.36
N VAL A 41 8.88 -0.04 32.47
CA VAL A 41 8.58 -1.39 31.93
C VAL A 41 8.65 -1.40 30.40
N VAL A 42 8.06 -0.41 29.72
CA VAL A 42 8.11 -0.31 28.25
C VAL A 42 9.54 -0.12 27.75
N TRP A 43 10.33 0.72 28.41
CA TRP A 43 11.73 0.96 28.08
C TRP A 43 12.60 -0.27 28.41
N GLY A 44 12.34 -0.93 29.54
CA GLY A 44 13.06 -2.15 29.94
C GLY A 44 12.79 -3.32 29.00
N VAL A 45 11.53 -3.48 28.56
CA VAL A 45 11.16 -4.46 27.53
C VAL A 45 11.80 -4.10 26.19
N GLY A 46 11.74 -2.83 25.77
CA GLY A 46 12.37 -2.36 24.52
C GLY A 46 13.88 -2.52 24.53
N ALA A 47 14.56 -2.18 25.64
CA ALA A 47 15.99 -2.33 25.82
C ALA A 47 16.41 -3.80 25.91
N GLY A 48 15.64 -4.64 26.61
CA GLY A 48 15.87 -6.09 26.67
C GLY A 48 15.72 -6.74 25.30
N LEU A 49 14.69 -6.35 24.53
CA LEU A 49 14.48 -6.83 23.17
C LEU A 49 15.59 -6.36 22.23
N ALA A 50 16.04 -5.11 22.35
CA ALA A 50 17.16 -4.57 21.56
C ALA A 50 18.50 -5.25 21.92
N ALA A 51 18.76 -5.50 23.21
CA ALA A 51 19.93 -6.22 23.68
C ALA A 51 19.93 -7.68 23.18
N LEU A 52 18.78 -8.35 23.25
CA LEU A 52 18.59 -9.71 22.72
C LEU A 52 18.75 -9.76 21.19
N TYR A 53 18.29 -8.73 20.49
CA TYR A 53 18.48 -8.57 19.05
C TYR A 53 19.96 -8.33 18.68
N CYS A 54 20.71 -7.65 19.55
CA CYS A 54 22.13 -7.39 19.35
C CYS A 54 22.99 -8.64 19.63
N SER A 55 22.65 -9.41 20.66
CA SER A 55 23.44 -10.55 21.14
C SER A 55 23.28 -11.84 20.32
N ALA A 56 22.18 -12.04 19.60
CA ALA A 56 21.90 -13.30 18.88
C ALA A 56 21.78 -13.13 17.34
N PRO A 57 22.90 -13.20 16.58
CA PRO A 57 22.92 -13.15 15.12
C PRO A 57 21.94 -14.08 14.39
N PRO A 58 21.79 -15.37 14.77
CA PRO A 58 20.88 -16.26 14.06
C PRO A 58 19.41 -15.93 14.30
N LEU A 59 19.08 -15.35 15.47
CA LEU A 59 17.69 -15.05 15.84
C LEU A 59 17.16 -13.77 15.15
N ARG A 60 18.06 -12.84 14.80
CA ARG A 60 17.75 -11.60 14.07
C ARG A 60 16.93 -11.83 12.80
N ARG A 61 17.26 -12.89 12.05
CA ARG A 61 16.58 -13.24 10.79
C ARG A 61 15.15 -13.71 11.04
N GLY A 62 14.93 -14.54 12.07
CA GLY A 62 13.60 -15.02 12.46
C GLY A 62 12.70 -13.88 12.90
N ILE A 63 13.22 -12.99 13.75
CA ILE A 63 12.48 -11.81 14.24
C ILE A 63 12.15 -10.87 13.08
N TYR A 64 13.10 -10.59 12.19
CA TYR A 64 12.85 -9.76 11.00
C TYR A 64 11.72 -10.34 10.14
N LEU A 65 11.76 -11.64 9.84
CA LEU A 65 10.75 -12.30 9.02
C LEU A 65 9.37 -12.31 9.71
N ALA A 66 9.32 -12.61 11.01
CA ALA A 66 8.08 -12.58 11.79
C ALA A 66 7.48 -11.17 11.84
N TRP A 67 8.32 -10.15 12.04
CA TRP A 67 7.90 -8.76 12.03
C TRP A 67 7.39 -8.33 10.66
N MET A 68 8.11 -8.63 9.59
CA MET A 68 7.66 -8.35 8.22
C MET A 68 6.34 -9.08 7.89
N ALA A 69 6.16 -10.31 8.38
CA ALA A 69 4.89 -11.03 8.23
C ALA A 69 3.75 -10.35 9.01
N ALA A 70 4.01 -9.89 10.23
CA ALA A 70 3.03 -9.18 11.05
C ALA A 70 2.63 -7.81 10.45
N PHE A 71 3.57 -7.11 9.82
CA PHE A 71 3.32 -5.83 9.15
C PHE A 71 2.72 -5.98 7.75
N SER A 72 2.82 -7.16 7.13
CA SER A 72 2.23 -7.45 5.81
C SER A 72 0.73 -7.11 5.71
N PRO A 73 -0.16 -7.54 6.64
CA PRO A 73 -1.57 -7.19 6.57
C PRO A 73 -1.81 -5.69 6.75
N ILE A 74 -0.99 -5.01 7.57
CA ILE A 74 -1.07 -3.56 7.78
C ILE A 74 -0.69 -2.83 6.49
N ALA A 75 0.41 -3.21 5.85
CA ALA A 75 0.85 -2.62 4.59
C ALA A 75 -0.19 -2.83 3.48
N TRP A 76 -0.80 -4.02 3.42
CA TRP A 76 -1.89 -4.30 2.50
C TRP A 76 -3.14 -3.47 2.79
N ALA A 77 -3.50 -3.30 4.07
CA ALA A 77 -4.62 -2.48 4.49
C ALA A 77 -4.40 -1.00 4.12
N ILE A 78 -3.21 -0.45 4.37
CA ILE A 78 -2.86 0.92 3.98
C ILE A 78 -2.95 1.10 2.47
N SER A 79 -2.42 0.14 1.69
CA SER A 79 -2.46 0.21 0.22
C SER A 79 -3.91 0.14 -0.30
N SER A 80 -4.71 -0.76 0.27
CA SER A 80 -6.14 -0.88 -0.06
C SER A 80 -6.90 0.39 0.31
N LEU A 81 -6.63 0.94 1.51
CA LEU A 81 -7.27 2.16 1.97
C LEU A 81 -6.88 3.37 1.13
N ALA A 82 -5.61 3.48 0.72
CA ALA A 82 -5.15 4.53 -0.18
C ALA A 82 -5.86 4.44 -1.55
N LEU A 83 -6.00 3.22 -2.10
CA LEU A 83 -6.74 3.01 -3.34
C LEU A 83 -8.22 3.41 -3.20
N VAL A 84 -8.87 2.98 -2.11
CA VAL A 84 -10.26 3.38 -1.78
C VAL A 84 -10.36 4.90 -1.65
N ALA A 85 -9.45 5.54 -0.93
CA ALA A 85 -9.44 6.99 -0.74
C ALA A 85 -9.30 7.74 -2.08
N VAL A 86 -8.41 7.30 -2.98
CA VAL A 86 -8.26 7.91 -4.31
C VAL A 86 -9.49 7.64 -5.18
N TYR A 87 -10.00 6.41 -5.17
CA TYR A 87 -11.15 6.03 -5.97
C TYR A 87 -12.39 6.83 -5.57
N TYR A 88 -12.71 6.89 -4.28
CA TYR A 88 -13.90 7.59 -3.79
C TYR A 88 -13.70 9.09 -3.61
N GLY A 89 -12.47 9.55 -3.36
CA GLY A 89 -12.16 10.98 -3.19
C GLY A 89 -11.92 11.73 -4.50
N VAL A 90 -11.45 11.05 -5.54
CA VAL A 90 -11.09 11.70 -6.81
C VAL A 90 -11.86 11.10 -7.98
N ILE A 91 -11.74 9.79 -8.22
CA ILE A 91 -12.27 9.17 -9.46
C ILE A 91 -13.80 9.19 -9.48
N ALA A 92 -14.45 8.73 -8.40
CA ALA A 92 -15.90 8.67 -8.26
C ALA A 92 -16.58 10.05 -8.36
N PRO A 93 -16.12 11.11 -7.66
CA PRO A 93 -16.74 12.43 -7.80
C PRO A 93 -16.49 13.03 -9.19
N VAL A 94 -15.33 12.79 -9.81
CA VAL A 94 -15.09 13.21 -11.19
C VAL A 94 -16.06 12.49 -12.15
N ALA A 95 -16.21 11.17 -12.03
CA ALA A 95 -17.16 10.41 -12.84
C ALA A 95 -18.61 10.85 -12.59
N LEU A 96 -18.98 11.15 -11.34
CA LEU A 96 -20.30 11.65 -10.99
C LEU A 96 -20.55 13.05 -11.57
N SER A 97 -19.55 13.94 -11.51
CA SER A 97 -19.63 15.27 -12.12
C SER A 97 -19.77 15.19 -13.64
N MET A 98 -19.03 14.30 -14.32
CA MET A 98 -19.19 14.05 -15.75
C MET A 98 -20.59 13.51 -16.10
N ARG A 99 -21.15 12.65 -15.24
CA ARG A 99 -22.52 12.13 -15.39
C ARG A 99 -23.57 13.22 -15.20
N LEU A 100 -23.38 14.12 -14.23
CA LEU A 100 -24.28 15.26 -13.98
C LEU A 100 -24.21 16.32 -15.09
N VAL A 101 -23.04 16.52 -15.70
CA VAL A 101 -22.84 17.43 -16.84
C VAL A 101 -23.38 16.86 -18.16
N GLY A 102 -23.91 15.63 -18.17
CA GLY A 102 -24.61 15.06 -19.33
C GLY A 102 -23.70 14.67 -20.49
N ARG A 103 -22.39 14.51 -20.27
CA ARG A 103 -21.48 13.97 -21.28
C ARG A 103 -21.61 12.44 -21.31
N ASP A 104 -22.70 11.94 -21.89
CA ASP A 104 -22.84 10.53 -22.27
C ASP A 104 -21.96 10.22 -23.49
N ARG A 105 -20.64 10.17 -23.26
CA ARG A 105 -19.63 9.85 -24.28
C ARG A 105 -19.70 8.40 -24.75
N LEU A 106 -20.51 7.56 -24.09
CA LEU A 106 -20.57 6.13 -24.33
C LEU A 106 -21.87 5.69 -25.02
N ALA A 107 -22.78 6.61 -25.37
CA ALA A 107 -24.09 6.26 -25.91
C ALA A 107 -24.75 5.11 -25.11
N ARG A 108 -24.64 5.20 -23.77
CA ARG A 108 -25.07 4.11 -22.87
C ARG A 108 -26.52 4.26 -22.45
N SER A 109 -27.18 5.36 -22.82
CA SER A 109 -28.62 5.47 -22.80
C SER A 109 -29.22 4.38 -23.69
N TYR A 110 -29.93 3.43 -23.06
CA TYR A 110 -30.72 2.43 -23.76
C TYR A 110 -31.85 3.14 -24.52
N ASP A 111 -31.61 3.40 -25.80
CA ASP A 111 -32.62 3.74 -26.79
C ASP A 111 -33.39 2.48 -27.17
N ALA A 112 -34.62 2.38 -26.66
CA ALA A 112 -35.54 1.28 -26.97
C ALA A 112 -36.12 1.38 -28.39
N SER A 113 -35.85 2.47 -29.12
CA SER A 113 -36.33 2.72 -30.48
C SER A 113 -35.29 2.46 -31.59
N SER A 114 -34.06 2.07 -31.22
CA SER A 114 -33.01 1.71 -32.17
C SER A 114 -32.98 0.20 -32.45
N ASP A 115 -33.14 -0.19 -33.72
CA ASP A 115 -33.04 -1.58 -34.19
C ASP A 115 -31.63 -2.18 -34.02
N SER A 116 -30.58 -1.34 -33.92
CA SER A 116 -29.20 -1.80 -33.74
C SER A 116 -28.26 -0.66 -33.28
N TYR A 117 -27.44 -0.93 -32.26
CA TYR A 117 -26.35 -0.03 -31.81
C TYR A 117 -25.07 -0.16 -32.66
N TRP A 118 -25.14 -0.82 -33.82
CA TRP A 118 -23.98 -1.00 -34.68
C TRP A 118 -23.48 0.34 -35.23
N VAL A 119 -22.31 0.78 -34.77
CA VAL A 119 -21.58 1.88 -35.40
C VAL A 119 -20.85 1.34 -36.63
N ALA A 120 -21.32 1.73 -37.82
CA ALA A 120 -20.68 1.34 -39.07
C ALA A 120 -19.19 1.72 -39.04
N ARG A 121 -18.32 0.71 -39.08
CA ARG A 121 -16.88 0.91 -39.20
C ARG A 121 -16.63 1.60 -40.54
N ARG A 122 -16.14 2.85 -40.50
CA ARG A 122 -15.67 3.56 -41.70
C ARG A 122 -14.58 2.68 -42.32
N GLN A 123 -14.87 2.06 -43.46
CA GLN A 123 -13.87 1.33 -44.23
C GLN A 123 -12.83 2.38 -44.63
N SER A 124 -11.62 2.26 -44.10
CA SER A 124 -10.48 2.97 -44.65
C SER A 124 -10.32 2.46 -46.09
N GLU A 125 -10.64 3.30 -47.05
CA GLU A 125 -10.37 3.07 -48.48
C GLU A 125 -8.86 3.11 -48.72
N ASP A 126 -8.11 2.18 -48.11
CA ASP A 126 -6.81 1.80 -48.64
C ASP A 126 -6.39 0.42 -48.12
N ASN A 127 -6.69 -0.61 -48.92
CA ASN A 127 -6.18 -1.97 -48.68
C ASN A 127 -4.66 -2.07 -48.95
N ALA A 128 -4.03 -1.04 -49.53
CA ALA A 128 -2.61 -1.07 -49.90
C ALA A 128 -1.66 -0.85 -48.71
N ASP A 129 -2.12 -0.26 -47.60
CA ASP A 129 -1.26 0.10 -46.47
C ASP A 129 -1.04 -1.04 -45.45
N TYR A 130 -1.85 -2.10 -45.46
CA TYR A 130 -1.67 -3.25 -44.56
C TYR A 130 -0.39 -4.05 -44.84
N PHE A 131 0.13 -4.00 -46.06
CA PHE A 131 1.27 -4.81 -46.48
C PHE A 131 2.65 -4.14 -46.27
N ARG A 132 2.69 -2.92 -45.70
CA ARG A 132 3.94 -2.17 -45.47
C ARG A 132 4.42 -2.14 -44.01
N GLN A 133 3.83 -2.94 -43.13
CA GLN A 133 4.19 -2.98 -41.71
C GLN A 133 5.16 -4.14 -41.35
N SER A 134 5.86 -4.72 -42.33
CA SER A 134 6.92 -5.71 -42.09
C SER A 134 8.27 -5.07 -41.79
#